data_AF-A0AA96YV10-F1
#
_entry.id   AF-A0AA96YV10-F1
#
_cell.length_a   1.000
_cell.length_b   1.000
_cell.length_c   1.000
_cell.angle_alpha   90.00
_cell.angle_beta   90.00
_cell.angle_gamma   90.00
#
_symmetry.space_group_name_H-M   'P 1'
#
loop_
_entity.id
_entity.type
_entity.pdbx_description
1 polymer ?
#
loop_
_entity_poly.entity_id
_entity_poly.type
_entity_poly.pdbx_seq_one_letter_code
_entity_poly.pdbx_strand_id
1 'polypeptide(L)' 'MVIQKTLLIDNDKIKKIKTAINKRKYAHADEISLLWQHALKSSSVFSWGKVMLISIISGLVITIATYL' A
#
# COMPACT_ATOMS: atom_id res chain seq x y z
N MET A 1 28.92 -0.08 6.66
CA MET A 1 27.68 0.67 6.34
C MET A 1 27.39 0.48 4.86
N VAL A 2 26.42 -0.38 4.52
CA VAL A 2 25.99 -0.58 3.14
C VAL A 2 25.10 0.60 2.77
N ILE A 3 25.57 1.44 1.85
CA ILE A 3 24.82 2.54 1.29
C ILE A 3 23.58 1.93 0.63
N GLN A 4 22.43 2.04 1.28
CA GLN A 4 21.13 1.76 0.66
C GLN A 4 20.98 2.78 -0.47
N LYS A 5 21.41 2.38 -1.67
CA LYS A 5 21.11 3.05 -2.91
C LYS A 5 19.59 3.08 -3.00
N THR A 6 19.00 4.19 -2.63
CA THR A 6 17.59 4.50 -2.85
C THR A 6 17.40 4.51 -4.36
N LEU A 7 17.17 3.31 -4.92
CA LEU A 7 16.50 3.16 -6.19
C LEU A 7 15.19 3.91 -6.00
N LEU A 8 15.14 5.12 -6.56
CA LEU A 8 13.92 5.82 -6.90
C LEU A 8 13.16 4.85 -7.81
N ILE A 9 12.32 4.01 -7.20
CA ILE A 9 11.44 3.11 -7.92
C ILE A 9 10.40 4.03 -8.55
N ASP A 10 10.70 4.40 -9.78
CA ASP A 10 9.88 5.29 -10.59
C ASP A 10 8.51 4.63 -10.84
N ASN A 11 7.44 5.31 -10.42
CA ASN A 11 6.07 4.84 -10.57
C ASN A 11 5.72 4.55 -12.05
N ASP A 12 6.31 5.29 -12.99
CA ASP A 12 6.09 5.07 -14.42
C ASP A 12 6.69 3.74 -14.90
N LYS A 13 7.80 3.31 -14.31
CA LYS A 13 8.42 2.02 -14.61
C LYS A 13 7.55 0.87 -14.13
N ILE A 14 6.98 0.98 -12.92
CA ILE A 14 6.04 0.00 -12.36
C ILE A 14 4.78 -0.10 -13.22
N LYS A 15 4.22 1.03 -13.68
CA LYS A 15 3.05 1.06 -14.56
C LYS A 15 3.32 0.33 -15.88
N LYS A 16 4.48 0.56 -16.50
CA LYS A 16 4.89 -0.14 -17.74
C LYS A 16 5.04 -1.65 -17.53
N ILE A 17 5.66 -2.07 -16.42
CA ILE A 17 5.82 -3.50 -16.07
C ILE A 17 4.44 -4.14 -15.87
N LYS A 18 3.53 -3.49 -15.14
CA LYS A 18 2.16 -4.00 -14.93
C LYS A 18 1.41 -4.19 -16.25
N THR A 19 1.54 -3.24 -17.19
CA THR A 19 0.95 -3.36 -18.53
C THR A 19 1.59 -4.49 -19.35
N ALA A 20 2.92 -4.66 -19.25
CA ALA A 20 3.63 -5.73 -19.95
C ALA A 20 3.22 -7.12 -19.44
N ILE A 21 3.09 -7.29 -18.11
CA ILE A 21 2.59 -8.53 -17.49
C ILE A 21 1.15 -8.81 -17.95
N ASN A 22 0.28 -7.79 -17.94
CA ASN A 22 -1.11 -7.95 -18.37
C ASN A 22 -1.20 -8.40 -19.85
N LYS A 23 -0.31 -7.89 -20.70
CA LYS A 23 -0.23 -8.28 -22.12
C LYS A 23 0.31 -9.70 -22.32
N ARG A 24 1.32 -10.10 -21.54
CA ARG A 24 2.00 -11.40 -21.68
C ARG A 24 1.32 -12.54 -20.91
N LYS A 25 0.45 -12.23 -19.95
CA LYS A 25 -0.22 -13.16 -19.01
C LYS A 25 0.70 -13.94 -18.08
N TYR A 26 1.97 -13.57 -17.98
CA TYR A 26 2.91 -14.10 -16.98
C TYR A 26 3.88 -13.01 -16.54
N ALA A 27 4.44 -13.15 -15.34
CA ALA A 27 5.39 -12.22 -14.76
C ALA A 27 6.74 -12.90 -14.55
N HIS A 28 7.83 -12.22 -14.90
CA HIS A 28 9.18 -12.70 -14.58
C HIS A 28 9.48 -12.50 -13.09
N ALA A 29 10.33 -13.37 -12.53
CA ALA A 29 10.72 -13.30 -11.12
C ALA A 29 11.31 -11.91 -10.73
N ASP A 30 12.10 -11.30 -11.62
CA ASP A 30 12.65 -9.97 -11.41
C ASP A 30 11.58 -8.87 -11.36
N GLU A 31 10.53 -8.99 -12.18
CA GLU A 31 9.40 -8.06 -12.21
C GLU A 31 8.55 -8.18 -10.95
N ILE A 32 8.37 -9.42 -10.45
CA ILE A 32 7.67 -9.70 -9.19
C ILE A 32 8.45 -9.11 -8.01
N SER A 33 9.77 -9.30 -7.97
CA SER A 33 10.64 -8.74 -6.92
C SER A 33 10.56 -7.20 -6.87
N LEU A 34 10.60 -6.56 -8.04
CA LEU A 34 10.41 -5.11 -8.18
C LEU A 34 9.03 -4.64 -7.72
N LEU A 35 7.97 -5.37 -8.07
CA LEU A 35 6.60 -5.07 -7.63
C LEU A 35 6.45 -5.25 -6.12
N TRP A 36 7.08 -6.27 -5.53
CA TRP A 36 7.08 -6.51 -4.09
C TRP A 36 7.82 -5.41 -3.33
N GLN A 37 8.99 -4.99 -3.80
CA GLN A 37 9.72 -3.86 -3.21
C GLN A 37 8.95 -2.55 -3.34
N HIS A 38 8.28 -2.33 -4.47
CA HIS A 38 7.40 -1.18 -4.64
C HIS A 38 6.22 -1.22 -3.68
N ALA A 39 5.54 -2.36 -3.53
CA ALA A 39 4.42 -2.53 -2.61
C ALA A 39 4.83 -2.35 -1.14
N LEU A 40 6.00 -2.88 -0.74
CA LEU A 40 6.55 -2.69 0.61
C LEU A 40 6.95 -1.24 0.89
N LYS A 41 7.46 -0.51 -0.11
CA LYS A 41 7.78 0.92 0.02
C LYS A 41 6.57 1.84 -0.15
N SER A 42 5.52 1.38 -0.82
CA SER A 42 4.23 2.07 -0.94
C SER A 42 3.52 1.99 0.41
N SER A 43 4.04 2.81 1.31
CA SER A 43 3.60 3.02 2.68
C SER A 43 2.26 3.77 2.68
N SER A 44 1.25 3.21 2.03
CA SER A 44 -0.12 3.36 2.50
C SER A 44 -0.32 2.34 3.62
N VAL A 45 0.48 2.46 4.69
CA VAL A 45 0.19 1.73 5.92
C VAL A 45 -1.12 2.29 6.40
N PHE A 46 -2.18 1.49 6.25
CA PHE A 46 -3.46 1.80 6.84
C PHE A 46 -3.18 2.01 8.33
N SER A 47 -3.21 3.28 8.76
CA SER A 47 -2.75 3.62 10.10
C SER A 47 -3.72 3.00 11.08
N TRP A 48 -3.30 1.94 11.77
CA TRP A 48 -4.09 1.28 12.79
C TRP A 48 -4.59 2.26 13.86
N GLY A 49 -3.82 3.33 14.13
CA GLY A 49 -4.25 4.45 14.97
C GLY A 49 -5.46 5.21 14.41
N LYS A 50 -5.51 5.47 13.10
CA LYS A 50 -6.70 6.07 12.46
C LYS A 50 -7.92 5.15 12.53
N VAL A 51 -7.73 3.84 12.37
CA VAL A 51 -8.81 2.84 12.51
C VAL A 51 -9.37 2.84 13.93
N MET A 52 -8.49 2.86 14.94
CA MET A 52 -8.89 2.90 16.35
C MET A 52 -9.68 4.17 16.67
N LEU A 53 -9.24 5.34 16.20
CA LEU A 53 -9.96 6.60 16.38
C LEU A 53 -11.35 6.57 15.74
N ILE A 54 -11.48 6.06 14.52
CA ILE A 54 -12.79 5.91 13.85
C ILE A 54 -13.71 4.97 14.63
N SER A 55 -13.18 3.88 15.18
CA SER A 55 -13.96 2.94 16.01
C SER A 55 -14.46 3.59 17.30
N ILE A 56 -13.65 4.44 17.96
CA ILE A 56 -14.06 5.12 19.18
C ILE A 56 -15.14 6.16 18.87
N ILE A 57 -14.95 6.97 17.82
CA ILE A 57 -15.90 8.01 17.42
C ILE A 57 -17.25 7.38 17.02
N SER A 58 -17.24 6.30 16.24
CA SER A 58 -18.47 5.61 15.84
C SER A 58 -19.22 5.02 17.03
N GLY A 59 -18.51 4.40 17.99
CA GLY A 59 -19.12 3.92 19.23
C GLY A 59 -19.75 5.04 20.06
N LEU A 60 -19.08 6.19 20.15
CA LEU A 60 -19.59 7.37 20.87
C LEU A 60 -20.88 7.90 20.24
N VAL A 61 -20.92 8.03 18.91
CA VAL A 61 -22.11 8.50 18.17
C VAL A 61 -23.30 7.55 18.35
N ILE A 62 -23.08 6.23 18.25
CA ILE A 62 -24.14 5.24 18.46
C ILE A 62 -24.69 5.32 19.88
N THR A 63 -23.80 5.46 20.88
CA THR A 63 -24.20 5.56 22.28
C THR A 63 -25.06 6.81 22.51
N ILE A 64 -24.64 7.96 21.99
CA ILE A 64 -25.43 9.19 22.09
C ILE A 64 -26.78 9.02 21.38
N ALA A 65 -26.82 8.47 20.17
CA ALA A 65 -28.06 8.30 19.41
C ALA A 65 -29.04 7.29 20.04
N THR A 66 -28.55 6.36 20.86
CA THR A 66 -29.40 5.34 21.51
C THR A 66 -29.97 5.83 22.85
N TYR A 67 -29.24 6.72 23.54
CA TYR A 67 -29.60 7.22 24.87
C TYR A 67 -30.07 8.68 24.89
N LEU A 68 -30.23 9.30 23.71
CA LEU A 68 -30.90 10.59 23.51
C LEU A 68 -32.36 10.34 23.10
#